data_AF-A0AAD7CTH1-F1
#
_entry.id   AF-A0AAD7CTH1-F1
#
_cell.length_a   1.000
_cell.length_b   1.000
_cell.length_c   1.000
_cell.angle_alpha   90.00
_cell.angle_beta   90.00
_cell.angle_gamma   90.00
#
_symmetry.space_group_name_H-M   'P 1'
#
loop_
_entity.id
_entity.type
_entity.pdbx_description
1 polymer ?
#
loop_
_entity_poly.entity_id
_entity_poly.type
_entity_poly.pdbx_seq_one_letter_code
_entity_poly.pdbx_strand_id
1 'polypeptide(L)'
;MNVAIVDDRDPLIQYAGTWTGAGSPIEFDGTTMFSPQDGSTASFTFVGTSIIVYGSVGANRSQSTWFFAVDNTPMGIYTSATTLTAAIHHEPLWTSPAMKNESHTLVITQHTG
;
A
#
# COMPACT_ATOMS: atom_id res chain seq x y z
N MET A 1 11.67 18.29 -9.67
CA MET A 1 10.97 17.31 -8.81
C MET A 1 11.30 15.95 -9.38
N ASN A 2 12.01 15.10 -8.65
CA ASN A 2 12.27 13.73 -9.11
C ASN A 2 11.16 12.87 -8.52
N VAL A 3 10.36 12.26 -9.38
CA VAL A 3 9.35 11.27 -8.98
C VAL A 3 9.98 9.91 -9.17
N ALA A 4 9.94 9.06 -8.15
CA ALA A 4 10.33 7.67 -8.24
C ALA A 4 9.07 6.81 -8.05
N ILE A 5 8.93 5.80 -8.89
CA ILE A 5 7.93 4.75 -8.71
C ILE A 5 8.68 3.55 -8.15
N VAL A 6 8.16 2.97 -7.07
CA VAL A 6 8.75 1.83 -6.36
C VAL A 6 7.78 0.67 -6.48
N ASP A 7 8.25 -0.43 -7.03
CA ASP A 7 7.47 -1.65 -7.18
C ASP A 7 7.25 -2.36 -5.83
N ASP A 8 6.17 -3.13 -5.68
CA ASP A 8 5.92 -3.91 -4.47
C ASP A 8 6.98 -5.00 -4.19
N ARG A 9 7.82 -5.34 -5.17
CA ARG A 9 8.95 -6.26 -5.01
C ARG A 9 10.30 -5.56 -4.84
N ASP A 10 10.32 -4.24 -4.71
CA ASP A 10 11.55 -3.52 -4.44
C ASP A 10 12.15 -3.98 -3.09
N PRO A 11 13.45 -4.35 -3.04
CA PRO A 11 14.08 -4.87 -1.83
C PRO A 11 14.14 -3.86 -0.66
N LEU A 12 13.87 -2.58 -0.92
CA LEU A 12 13.76 -1.55 0.12
C LEU A 12 12.43 -1.65 0.89
N ILE A 13 11.42 -2.34 0.36
CA ILE A 13 10.17 -2.60 1.07
C ILE A 13 10.36 -3.82 1.98
N GLN A 14 10.13 -3.61 3.27
CA GLN A 14 10.23 -4.66 4.28
C GLN A 14 8.84 -5.16 4.64
N TYR A 15 8.58 -6.43 4.37
CA TYR A 15 7.33 -7.10 4.70
C TYR A 15 7.47 -7.91 5.98
N ALA A 16 6.48 -7.82 6.87
CA ALA A 16 6.36 -8.67 8.06
C ALA A 16 4.95 -9.27 8.16
N GLY A 17 4.86 -10.49 8.69
CA GLY A 17 3.62 -11.29 8.70
C GLY A 17 3.46 -12.12 7.43
N THR A 18 2.22 -12.43 7.06
CA THR A 18 1.95 -13.28 5.88
C THR A 18 1.63 -12.41 4.68
N TRP A 19 2.46 -12.51 3.66
CA TRP A 19 2.28 -11.82 2.39
C TRP A 19 2.39 -12.82 1.25
N THR A 20 1.51 -12.69 0.26
CA THR A 20 1.49 -13.54 -0.93
C THR A 20 1.65 -12.66 -2.16
N GLY A 21 2.60 -13.03 -3.00
CA GLY A 21 2.80 -12.39 -4.29
C GLY A 21 1.73 -12.81 -5.29
N ALA A 22 1.24 -11.84 -6.05
CA ALA A 22 0.34 -12.02 -7.18
C ALA A 22 0.73 -10.99 -8.27
N GLY A 23 -0.21 -10.69 -9.14
CA GLY A 23 -0.08 -9.67 -10.18
C GLY A 23 -0.57 -10.17 -11.53
N SER A 24 -0.69 -9.24 -12.45
CA SER A 24 -1.06 -9.42 -13.83
C SER A 24 -0.42 -8.30 -14.66
N PRO A 25 -0.37 -8.39 -15.99
CA PRO A 25 0.30 -7.38 -16.82
C PRO A 25 -0.28 -5.95 -16.72
N ILE A 26 -1.42 -5.75 -16.05
CA ILE A 26 -2.00 -4.43 -15.84
C ILE A 26 -1.41 -3.71 -14.63
N GLU A 27 -0.85 -4.42 -13.66
CA GLU A 27 -0.17 -3.80 -12.51
C GLU A 27 1.22 -3.27 -12.91
N PHE A 28 1.76 -2.35 -12.08
CA PHE A 28 3.14 -1.88 -12.22
C PHE A 28 4.09 -3.08 -12.12
N ASP A 29 5.02 -3.17 -13.09
CA ASP A 29 5.90 -4.32 -13.34
C ASP A 29 5.24 -5.73 -13.35
N GLY A 30 3.91 -5.76 -13.44
CA GLY A 30 3.12 -6.97 -13.45
C GLY A 30 2.91 -7.62 -12.07
N THR A 31 3.05 -6.86 -10.98
CA THR A 31 3.20 -7.41 -9.63
C THR A 31 2.27 -6.77 -8.61
N THR A 32 1.92 -7.53 -7.58
CA THR A 32 1.29 -7.01 -6.36
C THR A 32 1.59 -7.96 -5.19
N MET A 33 1.67 -7.40 -3.99
CA MET A 33 1.64 -8.17 -2.74
C MET A 33 0.29 -7.98 -2.06
N PHE A 34 -0.29 -9.06 -1.53
CA PHE A 34 -1.48 -8.99 -0.69
C PHE A 34 -1.30 -9.79 0.60
N SER A 35 -2.00 -9.41 1.66
CA SER A 35 -2.03 -10.12 2.92
C SER A 35 -3.46 -10.46 3.34
N PRO A 36 -3.77 -11.73 3.64
CA PRO A 36 -5.04 -12.11 4.25
C PRO A 36 -4.98 -12.07 5.80
N GLN A 37 -3.85 -11.71 6.40
CA GLN A 37 -3.63 -11.83 7.84
C GLN A 37 -3.58 -10.46 8.51
N ASP A 38 -4.48 -10.27 9.48
CA ASP A 38 -4.51 -9.11 10.37
C ASP A 38 -3.14 -8.81 10.99
N GLY A 39 -2.75 -7.54 10.99
CA GLY A 39 -1.49 -7.08 11.57
C GLY A 39 -0.25 -7.32 10.71
N SER A 40 -0.38 -7.91 9.51
CA SER A 40 0.75 -7.97 8.57
C SER A 40 1.10 -6.56 8.08
N THR A 41 2.40 -6.27 7.97
CA THR A 41 2.88 -4.93 7.63
C THR A 41 3.80 -4.91 6.41
N ALA A 42 3.78 -3.78 5.70
CA ALA A 42 4.77 -3.39 4.71
C ALA A 42 5.35 -2.04 5.13
N SER A 43 6.67 -1.92 5.21
CA SER A 43 7.34 -0.66 5.57
C SER A 43 8.34 -0.22 4.52
N PHE A 44 8.44 1.09 4.34
CA PHE A 44 9.32 1.70 3.35
C PHE A 44 9.85 3.04 3.86
N THR A 45 11.17 3.20 3.81
CA THR A 45 11.85 4.45 4.18
C THR A 45 12.23 5.22 2.93
N PHE A 46 11.85 6.50 2.88
CA PHE A 46 12.12 7.40 1.76
C PHE A 46 12.60 8.77 2.24
N VAL A 47 13.23 9.53 1.35
CA VAL A 47 13.55 10.94 1.58
C VAL A 47 12.72 11.77 0.61
N GLY A 48 11.85 12.65 1.12
CA GLY A 48 10.99 13.44 0.24
C GLY A 48 9.85 14.13 0.97
N THR A 49 9.05 14.88 0.21
CA THR A 49 7.97 15.73 0.75
C THR A 49 6.59 15.08 0.71
N SER A 50 6.43 13.96 0.00
CA SER A 50 5.15 13.27 -0.15
C SER A 50 5.33 11.84 -0.66
N ILE A 51 4.36 10.98 -0.37
CA ILE A 51 4.25 9.62 -0.91
C ILE A 51 2.79 9.30 -1.23
N ILE A 52 2.57 8.53 -2.29
CA ILE A 52 1.25 7.98 -2.65
C ILE A 52 1.39 6.46 -2.71
N VAL A 53 0.47 5.75 -2.08
CA VAL A 53 0.38 4.29 -2.14
C VAL A 53 -0.71 3.92 -3.14
N TYR A 54 -0.33 3.12 -4.12
CA TYR A 54 -1.24 2.55 -5.10
C TYR A 54 -1.44 1.06 -4.84
N GLY A 55 -2.58 0.52 -5.27
CA GLY A 55 -2.82 -0.91 -5.20
C GLY A 55 -3.98 -1.38 -6.08
N SER A 56 -4.20 -2.69 -6.05
CA SER A 56 -5.32 -3.35 -6.73
C SER A 56 -6.39 -3.75 -5.72
N VAL A 57 -7.66 -3.59 -6.10
CA VAL A 57 -8.82 -3.97 -5.30
C VAL A 57 -9.65 -4.98 -6.08
N GLY A 58 -9.75 -6.20 -5.58
CA GLY A 58 -10.46 -7.28 -6.26
C GLY A 58 -11.99 -7.13 -6.24
N ALA A 59 -12.65 -7.58 -7.31
CA ALA A 59 -14.11 -7.70 -7.38
C ALA A 59 -14.65 -8.76 -6.41
N ASN A 60 -15.86 -8.54 -5.88
CA ASN A 60 -16.60 -9.51 -5.04
C ASN A 60 -15.76 -10.09 -3.89
N ARG A 61 -14.86 -9.29 -3.30
CA ARG A 61 -14.04 -9.69 -2.15
C ARG A 61 -14.65 -9.18 -0.86
N SER A 62 -14.32 -9.87 0.23
CA SER A 62 -14.51 -9.33 1.58
C SER A 62 -13.80 -7.98 1.69
N GLN A 63 -14.37 -7.09 2.52
CA GLN A 63 -13.77 -5.80 2.80
C GLN A 63 -12.35 -5.98 3.33
N SER A 64 -11.40 -5.24 2.76
CA SER A 64 -10.03 -5.14 3.25
C SER A 64 -9.81 -3.74 3.77
N THR A 65 -9.24 -3.61 4.96
CA THR A 65 -8.90 -2.32 5.55
C THR A 65 -7.40 -2.24 5.73
N TRP A 66 -6.81 -1.10 5.37
CA TRP A 66 -5.38 -0.84 5.48
C TRP A 66 -5.16 0.44 6.29
N PHE A 67 -4.30 0.38 7.29
CA PHE A 67 -3.90 1.54 8.08
C PHE A 67 -2.56 2.07 7.58
N PHE A 68 -2.41 3.38 7.55
CA PHE A 68 -1.20 4.06 7.13
C PHE A 68 -0.65 4.90 8.27
N ALA A 69 0.63 4.71 8.59
CA ALA A 69 1.36 5.50 9.55
C ALA A 69 2.66 6.03 8.93
N VAL A 70 3.02 7.27 9.23
CA VAL A 70 4.33 7.85 8.88
C VAL A 70 5.05 8.21 10.16
N ASP A 71 6.31 7.80 10.28
CA ASP A 71 7.16 8.06 11.45
C ASP A 71 6.49 7.66 12.77
N ASN A 72 5.86 6.47 12.77
CA ASN A 72 5.09 5.90 13.88
C ASN A 72 3.83 6.70 14.27
N THR A 73 3.43 7.68 13.47
CA THR A 73 2.18 8.44 13.66
C THR A 73 1.11 7.92 12.71
N PRO A 74 -0.07 7.49 13.18
CA PRO A 74 -1.18 7.12 12.31
C PRO A 74 -1.68 8.33 11.50
N MET A 75 -1.82 8.16 10.18
CA MET A 75 -2.15 9.25 9.26
C MET A 75 -3.36 8.97 8.37
N GLY A 76 -3.80 7.72 8.23
CA GLY A 76 -4.94 7.40 7.39
C GLY A 76 -5.38 5.94 7.42
N ILE A 77 -6.54 5.71 6.82
CA ILE A 77 -7.15 4.40 6.66
C ILE A 77 -7.70 4.33 5.24
N TYR A 78 -7.51 3.19 4.57
CA TYR A 78 -8.23 2.84 3.37
C TYR A 78 -9.11 1.64 3.65
N THR A 79 -10.34 1.66 3.16
CA THR A 79 -11.27 0.54 3.28
C THR A 79 -11.87 0.26 1.90
N SER A 80 -11.70 -0.97 1.41
CA SER A 80 -12.17 -1.35 0.08
C SER A 80 -13.70 -1.41 0.00
N ALA A 81 -14.24 -1.04 -1.16
CA ALA A 81 -15.64 -1.29 -1.48
C ALA A 81 -15.90 -2.80 -1.63
N THR A 82 -17.05 -3.27 -1.16
CA THR A 82 -17.48 -4.69 -1.24
C THR A 82 -18.35 -4.99 -2.46
N THR A 83 -18.85 -3.96 -3.15
CA THR A 83 -19.80 -4.06 -4.24
C THR A 83 -19.15 -3.95 -5.62
N LEU A 84 -17.82 -4.08 -5.70
CA LEU A 84 -17.09 -4.01 -6.96
C LEU A 84 -17.42 -5.20 -7.85
N THR A 85 -17.89 -4.91 -9.07
CA THR A 85 -18.21 -5.91 -10.10
C THR A 85 -17.01 -6.28 -10.98
N ALA A 86 -15.97 -5.45 -10.96
CA ALA A 86 -14.69 -5.67 -11.63
C ALA A 86 -13.54 -5.22 -10.73
N ALA A 87 -12.35 -5.80 -10.92
CA ALA A 87 -11.17 -5.39 -10.17
C ALA A 87 -10.75 -3.98 -10.61
N ILE A 88 -10.31 -3.17 -9.64
CA ILE A 88 -9.72 -1.85 -9.88
C ILE A 88 -8.21 -2.00 -9.70
N HIS A 89 -7.44 -1.44 -10.62
CA HIS A 89 -5.98 -1.44 -10.59
C HIS A 89 -5.50 0.02 -10.57
N HIS A 90 -4.28 0.23 -10.05
CA HIS A 90 -3.71 1.57 -9.88
C HIS A 90 -4.61 2.51 -9.07
N GLU A 91 -5.35 1.97 -8.10
CA GLU A 91 -6.17 2.78 -7.20
C GLU A 91 -5.24 3.48 -6.18
N PRO A 92 -5.29 4.81 -6.04
CA PRO A 92 -4.57 5.51 -4.97
C PRO A 92 -5.24 5.18 -3.63
N LEU A 93 -4.69 4.19 -2.92
CA LEU A 93 -5.21 3.75 -1.62
C LEU A 93 -5.01 4.84 -0.56
N TRP A 94 -3.88 5.54 -0.61
CA TRP A 94 -3.59 6.61 0.34
C TRP A 94 -2.58 7.60 -0.25
N THR A 95 -2.75 8.88 0.08
CA THR A 95 -1.80 9.95 -0.24
C THR A 95 -1.41 10.64 1.06
N SER A 96 -0.12 10.80 1.31
CA SER A 96 0.35 11.54 2.47
C SER A 96 -0.03 13.02 2.37
N PRO A 97 -0.24 13.72 3.49
CA PRO A 97 -0.16 15.19 3.47
C PRO A 97 1.25 15.64 3.06
N ALA A 98 1.41 16.94 2.82
CA ALA A 98 2.72 17.53 2.58
C ALA A 98 3.60 17.40 3.84
N MET A 99 4.84 16.95 3.65
CA MET A 99 5.84 16.73 4.69
C MET A 99 7.11 17.54 4.41
N LYS A 100 8.01 17.59 5.39
CA LYS A 100 9.34 18.19 5.19
C LYS A 100 10.16 17.33 4.24
N ASN A 101 11.16 17.92 3.58
CA ASN A 101 12.08 17.17 2.74
C ASN A 101 13.16 16.49 3.60
N GLU A 102 12.76 15.47 4.34
CA GLU A 102 13.59 14.73 5.29
C GLU A 102 13.37 13.22 5.10
N SER A 103 14.06 12.39 5.89
CA SER A 103 13.83 10.94 5.88
C SER A 103 12.54 10.61 6.64
N HIS A 104 11.66 9.83 6.02
CA HIS A 104 10.39 9.38 6.56
C HIS A 104 10.25 7.86 6.41
N THR A 105 9.54 7.23 7.34
CA THR A 105 9.19 5.80 7.23
C THR A 105 7.67 5.65 7.17
N LEU A 106 7.18 5.14 6.05
CA LEU A 106 5.80 4.69 5.90
C LEU A 106 5.67 3.25 6.43
N VAL A 107 4.61 3.00 7.19
CA VAL A 107 4.16 1.65 7.58
C VAL A 107 2.71 1.49 7.16
N ILE A 108 2.44 0.44 6.41
CA ILE A 108 1.11 0.00 5.99
C ILE A 108 0.77 -1.26 6.80
N THR A 109 -0.40 -1.30 7.43
CA THR A 109 -0.83 -2.45 8.24
C THR A 109 -2.16 -2.99 7.71
N GLN A 110 -2.19 -4.28 7.40
CA GLN A 110 -3.42 -4.98 7.04
C GLN A 110 -4.33 -5.10 8.27
N HIS A 111 -5.62 -4.80 8.08
CA HIS A 111 -6.66 -5.12 9.02
C HIS A 111 -7.81 -5.89 8.36
N THR A 112 -8.07 -7.09 8.86
CA THR A 112 -9.23 -7.88 8.46
C THR A 112 -10.38 -7.57 9.41
N GLY A 113 -11.47 -7.02 8.87
CA GLY A 113 -12.73 -6.84 9.59
C GLY A 113 -13.54 -8.13 9.72
#